data_AF-A0A523HJ53-F1
#
_entry.id   AF-A0A523HJ53-F1
#
_cell.length_a   1.000
_cell.length_b   1.000
_cell.length_c   1.000
_cell.angle_alpha   90.00
_cell.angle_beta   90.00
_cell.angle_gamma   90.00
#
_symmetry.space_group_name_H-M   'P 1'
#
loop_
_entity.id
_entity.type
_entity.pdbx_description
1 polymer ?
#
loop_
_entity_poly.entity_id
_entity_poly.type
_entity_poly.pdbx_seq_one_letter_code
_entity_poly.pdbx_strand_id
1 'polypeptide(L)'
;MSAATNHTDGTVLGRFFRVLLRLVAVVVLGIALAAGAYFGIPRVYRGLIEPAQLNTRRIDALESELDLARSDARSQREGAGSRLAALEATLAEQGESLAMADAQLEAALADALDQSTALEVLTDQLETLKGALADLTDQVDAVLDDLGEPQEDVRRELRVNRALLHLVRARLGLVENNAGLAADEAGRARELLIASDPEGEIDGVQDAIARINLALEAIQTTPLVAGDDLEIAWKLLVAMEEPNG
;
A
#
# COMPACT_ATOMS: atom_id res chain seq x y z
N MET A 1 126.51 56.48 81.77
CA MET A 1 125.47 57.41 81.28
C MET A 1 125.19 57.09 79.83
N SER A 2 123.91 56.80 79.48
CA SER A 2 123.22 56.82 78.16
C SER A 2 123.91 56.26 76.91
N ALA A 3 123.25 55.58 75.96
CA ALA A 3 121.89 55.08 75.76
C ALA A 3 121.86 54.26 74.44
N ALA A 4 120.98 53.23 74.37
CA ALA A 4 120.07 52.79 73.28
C ALA A 4 120.58 52.68 71.80
N THR A 5 120.09 51.84 70.86
CA THR A 5 118.73 51.32 70.53
C THR A 5 118.79 50.16 69.50
N ASN A 6 117.83 49.23 69.63
CA ASN A 6 117.06 48.39 68.68
C ASN A 6 117.28 48.37 67.13
N HIS A 7 117.07 47.16 66.57
CA HIS A 7 116.57 46.91 65.20
C HIS A 7 115.73 45.60 65.19
N THR A 8 114.39 45.65 65.17
CA THR A 8 113.44 45.44 64.03
C THR A 8 113.47 44.08 63.32
N ASP A 9 112.51 43.21 63.70
CA ASP A 9 112.00 42.09 62.89
C ASP A 9 110.46 42.12 62.90
N GLY A 10 109.85 42.66 61.83
CA GLY A 10 108.38 42.79 61.73
C GLY A 10 107.80 42.84 60.32
N THR A 11 108.62 42.72 59.27
CA THR A 11 108.23 42.92 57.87
C THR A 11 107.85 41.64 57.12
N VAL A 12 108.02 40.47 57.73
CA VAL A 12 107.66 39.18 57.09
C VAL A 12 106.18 38.81 57.34
N LEU A 13 105.61 39.22 58.48
CA LEU A 13 104.25 38.85 58.88
C LEU A 13 103.15 39.52 58.02
N GLY A 14 103.34 40.80 57.66
CA GLY A 14 102.36 41.57 56.87
C GLY A 14 102.22 41.12 55.41
N ARG A 15 103.31 40.63 54.79
CA ARG A 15 103.29 40.11 53.42
C ARG A 15 102.63 38.73 53.36
N PHE A 16 102.85 37.90 54.38
CA PHE A 16 102.15 36.62 54.58
C PHE A 16 100.64 36.83 54.73
N PHE A 17 100.21 37.82 55.53
CA PHE A 17 98.79 38.10 55.74
C PHE A 17 98.07 38.56 54.47
N ARG A 18 98.73 39.37 53.63
CA ARG A 18 98.15 39.82 52.34
C ARG A 18 98.02 38.68 51.33
N VAL A 19 99.00 37.76 51.29
CA VAL A 19 98.92 36.55 50.46
C VAL A 19 97.83 35.61 50.97
N LEU A 20 97.73 35.42 52.29
CA LEU A 20 96.70 34.61 52.92
C LEU A 20 95.29 35.16 52.64
N LEU A 21 95.09 36.47 52.75
CA LEU A 21 93.80 37.10 52.49
C LEU A 21 93.40 37.02 51.02
N ARG A 22 94.37 37.16 50.10
CA ARG A 22 94.14 36.94 48.66
C ARG A 22 93.77 35.49 48.37
N LEU A 23 94.41 34.53 49.04
CA LEU A 23 94.11 33.11 48.91
C LEU A 23 92.71 32.79 49.45
N VAL A 24 92.34 33.33 50.61
CA VAL A 24 90.98 33.19 51.18
C VAL A 24 89.93 33.79 50.25
N ALA A 25 90.15 34.98 49.68
CA ALA A 25 89.21 35.60 48.76
C ALA A 25 88.98 34.75 47.49
N VAL A 26 90.05 34.18 46.92
CA VAL A 26 89.94 33.27 45.77
C VAL A 26 89.19 31.99 46.14
N VAL A 27 89.46 31.42 47.32
CA VAL A 27 88.74 30.24 47.82
C VAL A 27 87.26 30.55 48.03
N VAL A 28 86.91 31.69 48.62
CA VAL A 28 85.52 32.11 48.81
C VAL A 28 84.82 32.35 47.47
N LEU A 29 85.48 32.96 46.50
CA LEU A 29 84.92 33.16 45.16
C LEU A 29 84.70 31.82 44.44
N GLY A 30 85.64 30.87 44.57
CA GLY A 30 85.49 29.52 44.06
C GLY A 30 84.32 28.77 44.70
N ILE A 31 84.16 28.87 46.03
CA ILE A 31 83.03 28.31 46.76
C ILE A 31 81.71 28.98 46.34
N ALA A 32 81.69 30.30 46.17
CA ALA A 32 80.51 31.05 45.75
C ALA A 32 80.07 30.70 44.32
N LEU A 33 81.03 30.54 43.40
CA LEU A 33 80.76 30.06 42.04
C LEU A 33 80.28 28.61 42.03
N ALA A 34 80.92 27.73 42.81
CA ALA A 34 80.50 26.34 42.95
C ALA A 34 79.08 26.24 43.56
N ALA A 35 78.78 27.01 44.58
CA ALA A 35 77.45 27.11 45.17
C ALA A 35 76.43 27.70 44.19
N GLY A 36 76.80 28.75 43.46
CA GLY A 36 75.96 29.37 42.43
C GLY A 36 75.61 28.40 41.30
N ALA A 37 76.57 27.62 40.81
CA ALA A 37 76.33 26.57 39.82
C ALA A 37 75.51 25.41 40.40
N TYR A 38 75.86 24.94 41.60
CA TYR A 38 75.20 23.83 42.28
C TYR A 38 73.74 24.14 42.63
N PHE A 39 73.41 25.37 43.02
CA PHE A 39 72.03 25.77 43.34
C PHE A 39 71.29 26.40 42.15
N GLY A 40 72.00 27.05 41.22
CA GLY A 40 71.43 27.73 40.05
C GLY A 40 70.97 26.76 38.98
N ILE A 41 71.80 25.77 38.61
CA ILE A 41 71.49 24.80 37.56
C ILE A 41 70.21 24.00 37.91
N PRO A 42 70.04 23.44 39.13
CA PRO A 42 68.80 22.74 39.48
C PRO A 42 67.55 23.64 39.46
N ARG A 43 67.69 24.93 39.77
CA ARG A 43 66.55 25.87 39.80
C ARG A 43 66.06 26.20 38.39
N VAL A 44 66.99 26.41 37.45
CA VAL A 44 66.69 26.65 36.03
C VAL A 44 66.13 25.38 35.38
N TYR A 45 66.68 24.21 35.70
CA TYR A 45 66.21 22.92 35.16
C TYR A 45 64.76 22.61 35.57
N ARG A 46 64.42 22.79 36.85
CA ARG A 46 63.04 22.63 37.35
C ARG A 46 62.10 23.71 36.83
N GLY A 47 62.59 24.93 36.65
CA GLY A 47 61.76 26.05 36.20
C GLY A 47 61.39 26.03 34.71
N LEU A 48 62.24 25.48 33.83
CA LEU A 48 62.06 25.59 32.38
C LEU A 48 61.82 24.25 31.67
N ILE A 49 62.48 23.16 32.08
CA ILE A 49 62.44 21.90 31.32
C ILE A 49 61.22 21.05 31.70
N GLU A 50 60.87 21.01 32.99
CA GLU A 50 59.71 20.27 33.49
C GLU A 50 58.35 20.77 32.93
N PRO A 51 58.05 22.09 32.88
CA PRO A 51 56.82 22.57 32.26
C PRO A 51 56.78 22.38 30.74
N ALA A 52 57.93 22.41 30.05
CA ALA A 52 57.99 22.14 28.62
C ALA A 52 57.57 20.70 28.29
N GLN A 53 58.06 19.71 29.05
CA GLN A 53 57.68 18.30 28.87
C GLN A 53 56.19 18.05 29.14
N LEU A 54 55.62 18.73 30.13
CA LEU A 54 54.20 18.60 30.47
C LEU A 54 53.30 19.24 29.40
N ASN A 55 53.72 20.38 28.84
CA ASN A 55 53.04 21.02 27.72
C ASN A 55 53.12 20.17 26.45
N THR A 56 54.28 19.58 26.12
CA THR A 56 54.41 18.67 24.97
C THR A 56 53.43 17.51 25.09
N ARG A 57 53.36 16.82 26.24
CA ARG A 57 52.40 15.73 26.44
C ARG A 57 50.94 16.15 26.31
N ARG A 58 50.60 17.37 26.76
CA ARG A 58 49.24 17.93 26.62
C ARG A 58 48.92 18.26 25.17
N ILE A 59 49.88 18.81 24.43
CA ILE A 59 49.74 19.09 23.00
C ILE A 59 49.53 17.78 22.25
N ASP A 60 50.36 16.75 22.49
CA ASP A 60 50.23 15.44 21.87
C ASP A 60 48.85 14.81 22.16
N ALA A 61 48.36 14.92 23.39
CA ALA A 61 47.03 14.44 23.76
C ALA A 61 45.90 15.20 23.05
N LEU A 62 46.00 16.53 22.96
CA LEU A 62 45.03 17.38 22.26
C LEU A 62 45.05 17.14 20.75
N GLU A 63 46.22 16.92 20.14
CA GLU A 63 46.35 16.56 18.74
C GLU A 63 45.67 15.21 18.46
N SER A 64 45.90 14.23 19.33
CA SER A 64 45.23 12.92 19.22
C SER A 64 43.72 13.04 19.38
N GLU A 65 43.22 13.84 20.32
CA GLU A 65 41.79 14.07 20.51
C GLU A 65 41.17 14.79 19.30
N LEU A 66 41.87 15.79 18.75
CA LEU A 66 41.45 16.52 17.57
C LEU A 66 41.38 15.61 16.34
N ASP A 67 42.34 14.71 16.15
CA ASP A 67 42.35 13.77 15.03
C ASP A 67 41.24 12.72 15.17
N LEU A 68 40.97 12.24 16.38
CA LEU A 68 39.82 11.37 16.66
C LEU A 68 38.50 12.09 16.36
N ALA A 69 38.32 13.32 16.85
CA ALA A 69 37.12 14.11 16.61
C ALA A 69 36.92 14.43 15.12
N ARG A 70 38.00 14.70 14.38
CA ARG A 70 37.96 14.90 12.92
C ARG A 70 37.58 13.62 12.19
N SER A 71 38.10 12.47 12.62
CA SER A 71 37.77 11.17 12.05
C SER A 71 36.29 10.82 12.28
N ASP A 72 35.80 11.02 13.51
CA ASP A 72 34.40 10.79 13.86
C ASP A 72 33.46 11.72 13.07
N ALA A 73 33.79 13.01 12.97
CA ALA A 73 33.02 13.96 12.17
C ALA A 73 33.00 13.60 10.67
N ARG A 74 34.09 13.05 10.12
CA ARG A 74 34.12 12.54 8.73
C ARG A 74 33.22 11.31 8.58
N SER A 75 33.35 10.34 9.49
CA SER A 75 32.52 9.12 9.50
C SER A 75 31.03 9.45 9.60
N GLN A 76 30.64 10.37 10.48
CA GLN A 76 29.26 10.81 10.62
C GLN A 76 28.73 11.49 9.35
N ARG A 77 29.55 12.29 8.65
CA ARG A 77 29.16 12.93 7.38
C ARG A 77 28.97 11.90 6.27
N GLU A 78 29.85 10.91 6.16
CA GLU A 78 29.71 9.81 5.21
C GLU A 78 28.46 8.96 5.51
N GLY A 79 28.22 8.67 6.80
CA GLY A 79 27.01 7.98 7.25
C GLY A 79 25.72 8.77 6.97
N ALA A 80 25.73 10.09 7.16
CA ALA A 80 24.61 10.94 6.82
C ALA A 80 24.38 11.02 5.30
N GLY A 81 25.45 11.14 4.51
CA GLY A 81 25.39 11.16 3.04
C GLY A 81 24.83 9.87 2.46
N SER A 82 25.26 8.71 2.95
CA SER A 82 24.71 7.41 2.53
C SER A 82 23.22 7.24 2.87
N ARG A 83 22.80 7.70 4.06
CA ARG A 83 21.39 7.70 4.45
C ARG A 83 20.55 8.63 3.58
N LEU A 84 21.06 9.82 3.24
CA LEU A 84 20.37 10.76 2.34
C LEU A 84 20.21 10.16 0.95
N ALA A 85 21.28 9.58 0.39
CA ALA A 85 21.23 8.92 -0.92
C ALA A 85 20.23 7.74 -0.92
N ALA A 86 20.15 6.97 0.17
CA ALA A 86 19.17 5.90 0.29
C ALA A 86 17.73 6.43 0.37
N LEU A 87 17.48 7.50 1.14
CA LEU A 87 16.18 8.15 1.22
C LEU A 87 15.74 8.76 -0.12
N GLU A 88 16.67 9.40 -0.84
CA GLU A 88 16.42 9.94 -2.18
C GLU A 88 16.04 8.82 -3.16
N ALA A 89 16.71 7.67 -3.10
CA ALA A 89 16.36 6.51 -3.91
C ALA A 89 14.97 5.95 -3.55
N THR A 90 14.64 5.79 -2.27
CA THR A 90 13.30 5.37 -1.85
C THR A 90 12.21 6.35 -2.27
N LEU A 91 12.47 7.67 -2.19
CA LEU A 91 11.51 8.68 -2.63
C LEU A 91 11.28 8.63 -4.14
N ALA A 92 12.33 8.39 -4.93
CA ALA A 92 12.19 8.21 -6.38
C ALA A 92 11.35 6.98 -6.72
N GLU A 93 11.60 5.84 -6.05
CA GLU A 93 10.83 4.61 -6.23
C GLU A 93 9.36 4.78 -5.82
N GLN A 94 9.09 5.47 -4.71
CA GLN A 94 7.74 5.80 -4.28
C GLN A 94 7.02 6.71 -5.28
N GLY A 95 7.72 7.70 -5.83
CA GLY A 95 7.17 8.58 -6.86
C GLY A 95 6.78 7.83 -8.14
N GLU A 96 7.62 6.88 -8.57
CA GLU A 96 7.31 6.01 -9.71
C GLU A 96 6.11 5.11 -9.43
N SER A 97 6.07 4.48 -8.25
CA SER A 97 4.94 3.64 -7.83
C SER A 97 3.62 4.41 -7.76
N LEU A 98 3.64 5.64 -7.24
CA LEU A 98 2.46 6.52 -7.22
C LEU A 98 2.01 6.89 -8.64
N ALA A 99 2.93 7.25 -9.52
CA ALA A 99 2.59 7.57 -10.92
C ALA A 99 1.98 6.36 -11.66
N MET A 100 2.48 5.15 -11.40
CA MET A 100 1.88 3.92 -11.94
C MET A 100 0.48 3.65 -11.37
N ALA A 101 0.29 3.85 -10.07
CA ALA A 101 -1.01 3.67 -9.42
C ALA A 101 -2.05 4.68 -9.95
N ASP A 102 -1.66 5.94 -10.13
CA ASP A 102 -2.53 6.98 -10.71
C ASP A 102 -2.94 6.61 -12.14
N ALA A 103 -2.00 6.15 -12.98
CA ALA A 103 -2.31 5.71 -14.34
C ALA A 103 -3.26 4.50 -14.37
N GLN A 104 -3.09 3.55 -13.45
CA GLN A 104 -4.01 2.40 -13.32
C GLN A 104 -5.40 2.83 -12.87
N LEU A 105 -5.49 3.79 -11.95
CA LEU A 105 -6.76 4.32 -11.47
C LEU A 105 -7.51 5.08 -12.56
N GLU A 106 -6.82 5.89 -13.36
CA GLU A 106 -7.40 6.58 -14.52
C GLU A 106 -7.93 5.59 -15.56
N ALA A 107 -7.17 4.52 -15.87
CA ALA A 107 -7.60 3.48 -16.79
C ALA A 107 -8.84 2.72 -16.25
N ALA A 108 -8.83 2.34 -14.98
CA ALA A 108 -9.96 1.65 -14.35
C ALA A 108 -11.23 2.53 -14.31
N LEU A 109 -11.07 3.84 -14.12
CA LEU A 109 -12.20 4.78 -14.14
C LEU A 109 -12.77 4.92 -15.56
N ALA A 110 -11.93 4.98 -16.59
CA ALA A 110 -12.38 4.97 -17.98
C ALA A 110 -13.16 3.68 -18.31
N ASP A 111 -12.62 2.52 -17.96
CA ASP A 111 -13.29 1.23 -18.16
C ASP A 111 -14.64 1.15 -17.43
N ALA A 112 -14.73 1.68 -16.21
CA ALA A 112 -15.96 1.71 -15.44
C ALA A 112 -17.04 2.60 -16.08
N LEU A 113 -16.64 3.74 -16.68
CA LEU A 113 -17.56 4.61 -17.42
C LEU A 113 -18.06 3.91 -18.68
N ASP A 114 -17.18 3.26 -19.44
CA ASP A 114 -17.56 2.50 -20.64
C ASP A 114 -18.53 1.37 -20.30
N GLN A 115 -18.30 0.65 -19.20
CA GLN A 115 -19.22 -0.37 -18.70
C GLN A 115 -20.58 0.22 -18.30
N SER A 116 -20.60 1.39 -17.65
CA SER A 116 -21.85 2.07 -17.30
C SER A 116 -22.67 2.43 -18.53
N THR A 117 -22.03 2.98 -19.56
CA THR A 117 -22.71 3.30 -20.83
C THR A 117 -23.20 2.04 -21.53
N ALA A 118 -22.41 0.95 -21.51
CA ALA A 118 -22.86 -0.32 -22.06
C ALA A 118 -24.10 -0.85 -21.31
N LEU A 119 -24.12 -0.80 -19.98
CA LEU A 119 -25.26 -1.22 -19.17
C LEU A 119 -26.52 -0.40 -19.44
N GLU A 120 -26.38 0.91 -19.67
CA GLU A 120 -27.48 1.79 -20.07
C GLU A 120 -28.07 1.34 -21.42
N VAL A 121 -27.22 1.10 -22.42
CA VAL A 121 -27.65 0.59 -23.73
C VAL A 121 -28.36 -0.77 -23.62
N LEU A 122 -27.81 -1.69 -22.82
CA LEU A 122 -28.45 -2.99 -22.59
C LEU A 122 -29.83 -2.84 -21.91
N THR A 123 -29.95 -1.88 -20.99
CA THR A 123 -31.22 -1.60 -20.31
C THR A 123 -32.27 -1.08 -21.29
N ASP A 124 -31.91 -0.14 -22.17
CA ASP A 124 -32.79 0.38 -23.21
C ASP A 124 -33.22 -0.71 -24.21
N GLN A 125 -32.30 -1.61 -24.57
CA GLN A 125 -32.60 -2.76 -25.42
C GLN A 125 -33.58 -3.72 -24.76
N LEU A 126 -33.41 -4.00 -23.47
CA LEU A 126 -34.31 -4.84 -22.70
C LEU A 126 -35.72 -4.23 -22.63
N GLU A 127 -35.83 -2.92 -22.40
CA GLU A 127 -37.11 -2.21 -22.39
C GLU A 127 -37.79 -2.21 -23.76
N THR A 128 -37.01 -2.06 -24.84
CA THR A 128 -37.53 -2.19 -26.21
C THR A 128 -38.06 -3.59 -26.48
N LEU A 129 -37.33 -4.63 -26.10
CA LEU A 129 -37.75 -6.03 -26.27
C LEU A 129 -39.00 -6.36 -25.45
N LYS A 130 -39.13 -5.81 -24.24
CA LYS A 130 -40.35 -5.90 -23.43
C LYS A 130 -41.56 -5.31 -24.14
N GLY A 131 -41.41 -4.10 -24.67
CA GLY A 131 -42.47 -3.44 -25.43
C GLY A 131 -42.91 -4.29 -26.61
N ALA A 132 -41.96 -4.78 -27.41
CA ALA A 132 -42.24 -5.67 -28.53
C ALA A 132 -42.95 -6.98 -28.11
N LEU A 133 -42.57 -7.55 -26.96
CA LEU A 133 -43.19 -8.76 -26.41
C LEU A 133 -44.63 -8.52 -25.94
N ALA A 134 -44.90 -7.36 -25.33
CA ALA A 134 -46.26 -6.94 -24.98
C ALA A 134 -47.11 -6.74 -26.23
N ASP A 135 -46.61 -5.99 -27.23
CA ASP A 135 -47.30 -5.76 -28.51
C ASP A 135 -47.61 -7.07 -29.25
N LEU A 136 -46.68 -8.03 -29.22
CA LEU A 136 -46.90 -9.35 -29.82
C LEU A 136 -47.98 -10.14 -29.08
N THR A 137 -48.00 -10.05 -27.74
CA THR A 137 -49.06 -10.68 -26.92
C THR A 137 -50.43 -10.10 -27.29
N ASP A 138 -50.55 -8.77 -27.37
CA ASP A 138 -51.80 -8.09 -27.71
C ASP A 138 -52.28 -8.42 -29.13
N GLN A 139 -51.34 -8.57 -30.08
CA GLN A 139 -51.66 -9.01 -31.45
C GLN A 139 -52.19 -10.45 -31.50
N VAL A 140 -51.56 -11.37 -30.74
CA VAL A 140 -52.03 -12.76 -30.65
C VAL A 140 -53.43 -12.82 -30.03
N ASP A 141 -53.71 -11.98 -29.04
CA ASP A 141 -55.02 -11.86 -28.40
C ASP A 141 -56.09 -11.40 -29.39
N ALA A 142 -55.80 -10.34 -30.13
CA ALA A 142 -56.73 -9.81 -31.13
C ALA A 142 -57.03 -10.83 -32.23
N VAL A 143 -56.02 -11.59 -32.67
CA VAL A 143 -56.22 -12.67 -33.65
C VAL A 143 -57.08 -13.78 -33.05
N LEU A 144 -56.81 -14.22 -31.83
CA LEU A 144 -57.59 -15.25 -31.15
C LEU A 144 -59.07 -14.89 -31.01
N ASP A 145 -59.38 -13.64 -30.70
CA ASP A 145 -60.74 -13.13 -30.56
C ASP A 145 -61.49 -13.01 -31.91
N ASP A 146 -60.77 -12.79 -33.01
CA ASP A 146 -61.34 -12.65 -34.36
C ASP A 146 -61.59 -14.02 -35.05
N LEU A 147 -60.95 -15.10 -34.58
CA LEU A 147 -61.17 -16.45 -35.10
C LEU A 147 -62.55 -16.99 -34.68
N GLY A 148 -63.44 -17.19 -35.66
CA GLY A 148 -64.74 -17.84 -35.46
C GLY A 148 -64.66 -19.33 -35.07
N GLU A 149 -65.79 -19.95 -34.71
CA GLU A 149 -65.85 -21.34 -34.19
C GLU A 149 -65.29 -22.48 -35.07
N PRO A 150 -65.19 -22.43 -36.42
CA PRO A 150 -64.73 -23.59 -37.21
C PRO A 150 -63.22 -23.91 -37.13
N GLN A 151 -62.43 -23.21 -36.31
CA GLN A 151 -60.96 -23.23 -36.35
C GLN A 151 -60.33 -23.65 -35.00
N GLU A 152 -60.89 -24.67 -34.36
CA GLU A 152 -60.42 -25.13 -33.04
C GLU A 152 -58.96 -25.57 -33.02
N ASP A 153 -58.43 -26.17 -34.08
CA ASP A 153 -57.01 -26.58 -34.15
C ASP A 153 -56.08 -25.36 -34.17
N VAL A 154 -56.40 -24.34 -34.98
CA VAL A 154 -55.63 -23.09 -35.06
C VAL A 154 -55.72 -22.32 -33.73
N ARG A 155 -56.90 -22.31 -33.11
CA ARG A 155 -57.11 -21.69 -31.79
C ARG A 155 -56.29 -22.37 -30.71
N ARG A 156 -56.14 -23.69 -30.78
CA ARG A 156 -55.31 -24.48 -29.87
C ARG A 156 -53.83 -24.13 -30.02
N GLU A 157 -53.32 -24.12 -31.24
CA GLU A 157 -51.92 -23.74 -31.53
C GLU A 157 -51.60 -22.31 -31.06
N LEU A 158 -52.52 -21.37 -31.28
CA LEU A 158 -52.37 -19.99 -30.80
C LEU A 158 -52.41 -19.88 -29.28
N ARG A 159 -53.22 -20.68 -28.57
CA ARG A 159 -53.21 -20.72 -27.09
C ARG A 159 -51.88 -21.23 -26.54
N VAL A 160 -51.28 -22.25 -27.16
CA VAL A 160 -49.95 -22.77 -26.76
C VAL A 160 -48.86 -21.73 -27.03
N ASN A 161 -48.87 -21.09 -28.20
CA ASN A 161 -47.96 -19.98 -28.52
C ASN A 161 -48.09 -18.81 -27.54
N ARG A 162 -49.33 -18.46 -27.16
CA ARG A 162 -49.59 -17.44 -26.15
C ARG A 162 -49.08 -17.85 -24.77
N ALA A 163 -49.24 -19.12 -24.39
CA ALA A 163 -48.68 -19.64 -23.15
C ALA A 163 -47.14 -19.52 -23.13
N LEU A 164 -46.46 -19.81 -24.25
CA LEU A 164 -45.02 -19.60 -24.40
C LEU A 164 -44.62 -18.14 -24.15
N LEU A 165 -45.35 -17.17 -24.71
CA LEU A 165 -45.09 -15.74 -24.48
C LEU A 165 -45.25 -15.36 -23.00
N HIS A 166 -46.30 -15.84 -22.34
CA HIS A 166 -46.50 -15.61 -20.90
C HIS A 166 -45.40 -16.26 -20.05
N LEU A 167 -44.87 -17.44 -20.42
CA LEU A 167 -43.72 -18.04 -19.71
C LEU A 167 -42.44 -17.22 -19.86
N VAL A 168 -42.18 -16.66 -21.04
CA VAL A 168 -41.03 -15.76 -21.26
C VAL A 168 -41.19 -14.50 -20.40
N ARG A 169 -42.39 -13.92 -20.34
CA ARG A 169 -42.69 -12.76 -19.48
C ARG A 169 -42.58 -13.09 -17.99
N ALA A 170 -43.01 -14.27 -17.57
CA ALA A 170 -42.87 -14.73 -16.20
C ALA A 170 -41.39 -14.83 -15.78
N ARG A 171 -40.54 -15.43 -16.64
CA ARG A 171 -39.08 -15.51 -16.42
C ARG A 171 -38.44 -14.12 -16.38
N LEU A 172 -38.86 -13.20 -17.24
CA LEU A 172 -38.40 -11.82 -17.21
C LEU A 172 -38.78 -11.12 -15.89
N GLY A 173 -39.99 -11.35 -15.40
CA GLY A 173 -40.43 -10.87 -14.08
C GLY A 173 -39.53 -11.38 -12.94
N LEU A 174 -39.05 -12.62 -13.00
CA LEU A 174 -38.09 -13.15 -12.03
C LEU A 174 -36.72 -12.48 -12.11
N VAL A 175 -36.21 -12.22 -13.31
CA VAL A 175 -34.94 -11.49 -13.52
C VAL A 175 -35.02 -10.07 -12.95
N GLU A 176 -36.20 -9.45 -13.03
CA GLU A 176 -36.47 -8.11 -12.49
C GLU A 176 -36.82 -8.08 -11.00
N ASN A 177 -36.76 -9.24 -10.33
CA ASN A 177 -37.18 -9.38 -8.94
C ASN A 177 -38.63 -8.92 -8.70
N ASN A 178 -39.50 -9.11 -9.70
CA ASN A 178 -40.93 -8.85 -9.63
C ASN A 178 -41.70 -10.17 -9.58
N ALA A 179 -41.67 -10.82 -8.41
CA ALA A 179 -42.32 -12.10 -8.17
C ALA A 179 -43.85 -12.06 -8.37
N GLY A 180 -44.49 -10.91 -8.14
CA GLY A 180 -45.93 -10.74 -8.38
C GLY A 180 -46.27 -10.85 -9.87
N LEU A 181 -45.58 -10.07 -10.70
CA LEU A 181 -45.73 -10.16 -12.16
C LEU A 181 -45.38 -11.56 -12.68
N ALA A 182 -44.30 -12.16 -12.16
CA ALA A 182 -43.91 -13.52 -12.55
C ALA A 182 -45.01 -14.55 -12.25
N ALA A 183 -45.65 -14.45 -11.09
CA ALA A 183 -46.74 -15.34 -10.71
C ALA A 183 -47.99 -15.13 -11.57
N ASP A 184 -48.34 -13.88 -11.86
CA ASP A 184 -49.50 -13.55 -12.71
C ASP A 184 -49.31 -14.09 -14.13
N GLU A 185 -48.15 -13.88 -14.74
CA GLU A 185 -47.87 -14.35 -16.10
C GLU A 185 -47.76 -15.89 -16.16
N ALA A 186 -47.13 -16.53 -15.16
CA ALA A 186 -47.10 -18.00 -15.07
C ALA A 186 -48.51 -18.58 -14.87
N GLY A 187 -49.37 -17.92 -14.08
CA GLY A 187 -50.77 -18.30 -13.91
C GLY A 187 -51.57 -18.25 -15.20
N ARG A 188 -51.40 -17.17 -16.00
CA ARG A 188 -52.03 -17.04 -17.33
C ARG A 188 -51.55 -18.11 -18.31
N ALA A 189 -50.25 -18.39 -18.33
CA ALA A 189 -49.70 -19.47 -19.15
C ALA A 189 -50.36 -20.82 -18.82
N ARG A 190 -50.47 -21.14 -17.52
CA ARG A 190 -51.14 -22.36 -17.05
C ARG A 190 -52.60 -22.43 -17.50
N GLU A 191 -53.35 -21.35 -17.35
CA GLU A 191 -54.78 -21.28 -17.73
C GLU A 191 -54.97 -21.51 -19.24
N LEU A 192 -54.11 -20.92 -20.07
CA LEU A 192 -54.13 -21.11 -21.52
C LEU A 192 -53.83 -22.56 -21.91
N LEU A 193 -52.87 -23.21 -21.24
CA LEU A 193 -52.54 -24.61 -21.49
C LEU A 193 -53.70 -25.54 -21.11
N ILE A 194 -54.34 -25.32 -19.95
CA ILE A 194 -55.52 -26.08 -19.54
C ILE A 194 -56.66 -25.90 -20.56
N ALA A 195 -56.87 -24.67 -21.06
CA ALA A 195 -57.89 -24.40 -22.08
C ALA A 195 -57.54 -24.98 -23.46
N SER A 196 -56.26 -25.23 -23.74
CA SER A 196 -55.80 -25.85 -24.99
C SER A 196 -55.93 -27.38 -24.99
N ASP A 197 -55.91 -28.00 -23.81
CA ASP A 197 -55.96 -29.46 -23.64
C ASP A 197 -56.87 -29.87 -22.46
N PRO A 198 -58.20 -29.66 -22.58
CA PRO A 198 -59.13 -29.94 -21.49
C PRO A 198 -59.27 -31.43 -21.16
N GLU A 199 -59.00 -32.30 -22.15
CA GLU A 199 -59.12 -33.76 -22.02
C GLU A 199 -57.79 -34.43 -21.63
N GLY A 200 -56.67 -33.68 -21.62
CA GLY A 200 -55.36 -34.20 -21.24
C GLY A 200 -54.74 -35.12 -22.29
N GLU A 201 -55.09 -34.93 -23.56
CA GLU A 201 -54.72 -35.81 -24.67
C GLU A 201 -53.42 -35.38 -25.35
N ILE A 202 -52.94 -34.15 -25.09
CA ILE A 202 -51.72 -33.62 -25.71
C ILE A 202 -50.51 -33.99 -24.85
N ASP A 203 -49.70 -34.91 -25.38
CA ASP A 203 -48.46 -35.34 -24.75
C ASP A 203 -47.52 -34.14 -24.53
N GLY A 204 -47.02 -33.97 -23.30
CA GLY A 204 -46.15 -32.84 -22.92
C GLY A 204 -46.85 -31.60 -22.35
N VAL A 205 -48.13 -31.34 -22.66
CA VAL A 205 -48.87 -30.18 -22.07
C VAL A 205 -49.07 -30.37 -20.57
N GLN A 206 -49.43 -31.57 -20.13
CA GLN A 206 -49.63 -31.88 -18.71
C GLN A 206 -48.32 -31.78 -17.91
N ASP A 207 -47.20 -32.20 -18.50
CA ASP A 207 -45.88 -32.08 -17.89
C ASP A 207 -45.45 -30.60 -17.78
N ALA A 208 -45.73 -29.79 -18.79
CA ALA A 208 -45.50 -28.35 -18.75
C ALA A 208 -46.36 -27.67 -17.66
N ILE A 209 -47.65 -28.02 -17.54
CA ILE A 209 -48.53 -27.53 -16.48
C ILE A 209 -48.00 -27.90 -15.10
N ALA A 210 -47.54 -29.15 -14.91
CA ALA A 210 -46.97 -29.59 -13.65
C ALA A 210 -45.74 -28.77 -13.25
N ARG A 211 -44.85 -28.47 -14.22
CA ARG A 211 -43.69 -27.60 -14.01
C ARG A 211 -44.08 -26.16 -13.66
N ILE A 212 -45.08 -25.60 -14.33
CA ILE A 212 -45.58 -24.25 -14.02
C ILE A 212 -46.17 -24.20 -12.61
N ASN A 213 -46.86 -25.25 -12.15
CA ASN A 213 -47.37 -25.30 -10.78
C ASN A 213 -46.24 -25.34 -9.74
N LEU A 214 -45.20 -26.14 -9.97
CA LEU A 214 -44.00 -26.15 -9.12
C LEU A 214 -43.35 -24.76 -9.07
N ALA A 215 -43.23 -24.11 -10.23
CA ALA A 215 -42.73 -22.75 -10.30
C ALA A 215 -43.59 -21.78 -9.48
N LEU A 216 -44.92 -21.79 -9.64
CA LEU A 216 -45.84 -20.91 -8.91
C LEU A 216 -45.72 -21.05 -7.38
N GLU A 217 -45.49 -22.26 -6.87
CA GLU A 217 -45.23 -22.52 -5.45
C GLU A 217 -43.85 -21.97 -5.00
N ALA A 218 -42.87 -22.03 -5.89
CA ALA A 218 -41.48 -21.64 -5.65
C ALA A 218 -41.21 -20.13 -5.88
N ILE A 219 -42.04 -19.39 -6.64
CA ILE A 219 -41.76 -18.01 -7.09
C ILE A 219 -41.41 -17.06 -5.94
N GLN A 220 -42.10 -17.18 -4.79
CA GLN A 220 -41.88 -16.28 -3.65
C GLN A 220 -40.75 -16.73 -2.71
N THR A 221 -40.43 -18.03 -2.71
CA THR A 221 -39.56 -18.63 -1.69
C THR A 221 -38.20 -19.02 -2.25
N THR A 222 -38.17 -19.53 -3.48
CA THR A 222 -36.98 -19.95 -4.21
C THR A 222 -37.08 -19.52 -5.68
N PRO A 223 -36.88 -18.22 -5.99
CA PRO A 223 -37.06 -17.66 -7.35
C PRO A 223 -36.18 -18.32 -8.42
N LEU A 224 -34.97 -18.74 -8.05
CA LEU A 224 -34.07 -19.44 -8.97
C LEU A 224 -34.65 -20.79 -9.42
N VAL A 225 -35.15 -21.59 -8.47
CA VAL A 225 -35.80 -22.88 -8.74
C VAL A 225 -37.06 -22.68 -9.58
N ALA A 226 -37.85 -21.66 -9.28
CA ALA A 226 -39.00 -21.30 -10.10
C ALA A 226 -38.59 -20.94 -11.54
N GLY A 227 -37.49 -20.21 -11.73
CA GLY A 227 -36.94 -19.89 -13.04
C GLY A 227 -36.56 -21.14 -13.84
N ASP A 228 -35.93 -22.12 -13.19
CA ASP A 228 -35.57 -23.41 -13.80
C ASP A 228 -36.83 -24.20 -14.21
N ASP A 229 -37.83 -24.29 -13.33
CA ASP A 229 -39.08 -24.99 -13.65
C ASP A 229 -39.86 -24.32 -14.80
N LEU A 230 -39.89 -22.98 -14.85
CA LEU A 230 -40.47 -22.24 -15.99
C LEU A 230 -39.69 -22.48 -17.29
N GLU A 231 -38.36 -22.58 -17.23
CA GLU A 231 -37.55 -22.91 -18.41
C GLU A 231 -37.82 -24.34 -18.89
N ILE A 232 -37.96 -25.30 -17.98
CA ILE A 232 -38.31 -26.68 -18.32
C ILE A 232 -39.69 -26.72 -18.97
N ALA A 233 -40.68 -26.03 -18.40
CA ALA A 233 -42.01 -25.93 -18.99
C ALA A 233 -41.95 -25.36 -20.42
N TRP A 234 -41.20 -24.28 -20.62
CA TRP A 234 -41.02 -23.68 -21.95
C TRP A 234 -40.38 -24.65 -22.95
N LYS A 235 -39.33 -25.39 -22.56
CA LYS A 235 -38.67 -26.38 -23.42
C LYS A 235 -39.62 -27.52 -23.81
N LEU A 236 -40.45 -27.99 -22.88
CA LEU A 236 -41.46 -29.01 -23.16
C LEU A 236 -42.47 -28.52 -24.20
N LEU A 237 -42.92 -27.26 -24.08
CA LEU A 237 -43.84 -26.65 -25.03
C LEU A 237 -43.24 -26.47 -26.43
N VAL A 238 -42.01 -25.96 -26.52
CA VAL A 238 -41.32 -25.79 -27.82
C VAL A 238 -41.06 -27.14 -28.50
N ALA A 239 -40.70 -28.16 -27.73
CA ALA A 239 -40.45 -29.51 -28.27
C ALA A 239 -41.72 -30.14 -28.88
N MET A 240 -42.92 -29.70 -28.51
CA MET A 240 -44.17 -30.15 -29.14
C MET A 240 -44.45 -29.48 -30.49
N GLU A 241 -43.93 -28.28 -30.73
CA GLU A 241 -44.12 -27.55 -32.00
C GLU A 241 -43.15 -28.03 -33.09
N GLU A 242 -42.05 -28.69 -32.72
CA GLU A 242 -41.17 -29.30 -33.71
C GLU A 242 -41.85 -30.55 -34.31
N PRO A 243 -42.03 -30.61 -35.64
CA PRO A 243 -42.62 -31.78 -36.27
C PRO A 243 -41.67 -32.96 -36.05
N ASN A 244 -42.17 -34.01 -35.39
CA ASN A 244 -41.55 -35.34 -35.45
C ASN A 244 -41.31 -35.66 -36.94
N GLY A 245 -40.04 -35.74 -37.34
CA GLY A 245 -39.64 -36.08 -38.70
C GLY A 245 -40.20 -37.41 -39.19
#